data_AF-A0A953TL34-F1
#
_entry.id   AF-A0A953TL34-F1
#
_cell.length_a   1.000
_cell.length_b   1.000
_cell.length_c   1.000
_cell.angle_alpha   90.00
_cell.angle_beta   90.00
_cell.angle_gamma   90.00
#
_symmetry.space_group_name_H-M   'P 1'
#
loop_
_entity.id
_entity.type
_entity.pdbx_description
1 polymer ?
#
loop_
_entity_poly.entity_id
_entity_poly.type
_entity_poly.pdbx_seq_one_letter_code
_entity_poly.pdbx_strand_id
1 'polypeptide(L)' 'MISPCLCVTLNRLIFLFLLAAIAAPWALGQASYTAQVRGVVTDQSGAVVPNATLTITNDATNISMTARSDDH' A
#
# COMPACT_ATOMS: atom_id res chain seq x y z
N MET A 1 48.79 11.98 15.94
CA MET A 1 48.87 11.71 14.49
C MET A 1 47.68 10.82 14.16
N ILE A 2 46.63 11.37 13.57
CA ILE A 2 45.41 10.61 13.23
C ILE A 2 45.77 9.75 12.01
N SER A 3 45.77 8.42 12.19
CA SER A 3 46.16 7.48 11.15
C SER A 3 45.39 7.75 9.85
N PRO A 4 46.06 7.86 8.70
CA PRO A 4 45.41 8.20 7.41
C PRO A 4 44.30 7.20 7.04
N CYS A 5 44.41 5.96 7.52
CA CYS A 5 43.41 4.91 7.35
C CYS A 5 42.05 5.23 8.02
N LEU A 6 42.06 5.89 9.18
CA LEU A 6 40.84 6.29 9.91
C LEU A 6 40.11 7.43 9.17
N CYS A 7 40.88 8.37 8.60
CA CYS A 7 40.34 9.49 7.83
C CYS A 7 39.67 9.01 6.53
N VAL A 8 40.30 8.06 5.82
CA VAL A 8 39.73 7.44 4.60
C VAL A 8 38.49 6.60 4.92
N THR A 9 38.47 5.89 6.04
CA THR A 9 37.32 5.07 6.46
C THR A 9 36.12 5.95 6.84
N LEU A 10 36.36 7.03 7.58
CA LEU A 10 35.33 8.00 7.96
C LEU A 10 34.72 8.69 6.72
N ASN A 11 35.57 9.09 5.76
CA ASN A 11 35.11 9.70 4.51
C ASN A 11 34.24 8.73 3.68
N ARG A 12 34.59 7.44 3.64
CA ARG A 12 33.77 6.41 2.98
C ARG A 12 32.41 6.23 3.65
N LEU A 13 32.34 6.25 4.97
CA LEU A 13 31.08 6.13 5.72
C LEU A 13 30.17 7.35 5.48
N ILE A 14 30.74 8.55 5.48
CA ILE A 14 30.00 9.79 5.18
C ILE A 14 29.44 9.75 3.75
N PHE A 15 30.24 9.30 2.78
CA PHE A 15 29.79 9.16 1.39
C PHE A 15 28.65 8.15 1.23
N LEU A 16 28.74 6.99 1.88
CA LEU A 16 27.68 5.98 1.88
C LEU A 16 26.40 6.51 2.54
N PHE A 17 26.53 7.24 3.65
CA PHE A 17 25.39 7.85 4.33
C PHE A 17 24.69 8.90 3.46
N LEU A 18 25.46 9.76 2.79
CA LEU A 18 24.93 10.75 1.84
C LEU A 18 24.21 10.09 0.66
N LEU A 19 24.78 9.01 0.12
CA LEU A 19 24.16 8.25 -0.97
C LEU A 19 22.82 7.63 -0.53
N ALA A 20 22.77 7.06 0.68
CA ALA A 20 21.55 6.51 1.24
C ALA A 20 20.48 7.59 1.52
N ALA A 21 20.89 8.77 2.00
CA ALA A 21 20.00 9.90 2.25
C ALA A 21 19.37 10.46 0.95
N ILE A 22 20.13 10.47 -0.15
CA ILE A 22 19.63 10.89 -1.47
C ILE A 22 18.66 9.86 -2.06
N ALA A 23 18.85 8.58 -1.78
CA ALA A 23 17.97 7.50 -2.25
C ALA A 23 16.66 7.37 -1.43
N ALA A 24 16.62 7.89 -0.20
CA ALA A 24 15.47 7.78 0.70
C ALA A 24 14.14 8.33 0.13
N PRO A 25 14.08 9.48 -0.57
CA PRO A 25 12.83 10.00 -1.14
C PRO A 25 12.30 9.17 -2.31
N TRP A 26 13.14 8.35 -2.93
CA TRP A 26 12.76 7.47 -4.05
C TRP A 26 12.27 6.11 -3.58
N ALA A 27 12.29 5.85 -2.27
CA ALA A 27 11.58 4.73 -1.67
C ALA A 27 10.07 5.01 -1.76
N LEU A 28 9.45 4.59 -2.86
CA LEU A 28 8.00 4.60 -3.00
C LEU A 28 7.41 3.69 -1.91
N GLY A 29 6.82 4.27 -0.87
CA GLY A 29 6.00 3.53 0.08
C GLY A 29 4.83 2.93 -0.69
N GLN A 30 4.61 1.61 -0.57
CA GLN A 30 3.48 0.94 -1.20
C GLN A 30 2.16 1.38 -0.52
N ALA A 31 1.69 2.59 -0.83
CA ALA A 31 0.39 3.08 -0.42
C ALA A 31 -0.63 2.63 -1.48
N SER A 32 -1.44 1.63 -1.15
CA SER A 32 -2.58 1.26 -1.97
C SER A 32 -3.66 2.33 -1.82
N TYR A 33 -3.88 3.16 -2.84
CA TYR A 33 -4.96 4.16 -2.89
C TYR A 33 -6.30 3.52 -3.28
N THR A 34 -6.62 2.37 -2.67
CA THR A 34 -7.89 1.67 -2.90
C THR A 34 -8.80 1.87 -1.70
N ALA A 35 -9.95 2.52 -1.91
CA ALA A 35 -11.00 2.53 -0.91
C ALA A 35 -11.56 1.11 -0.78
N GLN A 36 -11.61 0.57 0.44
CA GLN A 36 -12.23 -0.73 0.70
C GLN A 36 -13.66 -0.53 1.19
N VAL A 37 -14.60 -1.22 0.54
CA VAL A 37 -16.00 -1.32 0.98
C VAL A 37 -16.21 -2.75 1.49
N ARG A 38 -16.68 -2.88 2.73
CA ARG A 38 -16.98 -4.18 3.37
C ARG A 38 -18.42 -4.21 3.86
N GLY A 39 -19.08 -5.35 3.73
CA GLY A 39 -20.44 -5.57 4.17
C GLY A 39 -20.85 -7.05 4.02
N VAL A 40 -21.96 -7.42 4.65
CA VAL A 40 -22.54 -8.77 4.58
C VAL A 40 -23.84 -8.72 3.81
N VAL A 41 -24.04 -9.66 2.89
CA VAL A 41 -25.30 -9.78 2.12
C VAL A 41 -26.17 -10.82 2.83
N THR A 42 -27.34 -10.41 3.33
CA THR A 42 -28.30 -11.29 3.99
C THR A 42 -29.65 -11.33 3.28
N ASP A 43 -30.33 -12.46 3.32
CA ASP A 43 -31.72 -12.58 2.84
C ASP A 43 -32.76 -12.23 3.93
N GLN A 44 -34.05 -12.38 3.61
CA GLN A 44 -35.16 -12.08 4.54
C GLN A 44 -35.21 -13.00 5.77
N SER A 45 -34.57 -14.17 5.71
CA SER A 45 -34.45 -15.09 6.85
C SER A 45 -33.26 -14.75 7.76
N GLY A 46 -32.38 -13.84 7.31
CA GLY A 46 -31.13 -13.51 7.99
C GLY A 46 -29.96 -14.41 7.61
N ALA A 47 -30.11 -15.27 6.60
CA ALA A 47 -29.03 -16.12 6.11
C ALA A 47 -28.04 -15.34 5.24
N VAL A 48 -26.75 -15.66 5.34
CA VAL A 48 -25.70 -15.09 4.47
C VAL A 48 -25.88 -15.60 3.05
N VAL A 49 -25.84 -14.69 2.08
CA VAL A 49 -25.98 -14.99 0.65
C VAL A 49 -24.59 -14.97 0.00
N PRO A 50 -23.98 -16.14 -0.27
CA PRO A 50 -22.74 -16.21 -1.02
C PRO A 50 -22.98 -15.95 -2.52
N ASN A 51 -21.94 -15.52 -3.21
CA ASN A 51 -21.93 -15.29 -4.66
C ASN A 51 -22.96 -14.25 -5.16
N ALA A 52 -23.45 -13.38 -4.29
CA ALA A 52 -24.27 -12.25 -4.68
C ALA A 52 -23.43 -11.28 -5.51
N THR A 53 -23.95 -10.84 -6.66
CA THR A 53 -23.24 -9.89 -7.53
C THR A 53 -23.46 -8.47 -7.01
N LEU A 54 -22.38 -7.78 -6.66
CA LEU A 54 -22.39 -6.39 -6.21
C LEU A 54 -21.77 -5.50 -7.28
N THR A 55 -22.43 -4.40 -7.62
CA THR A 55 -21.88 -3.36 -8.50
C THR A 55 -21.80 -2.06 -7.71
N ILE A 56 -20.58 -1.55 -7.55
CA ILE A 56 -20.28 -0.30 -6.86
C ILE A 56 -20.00 0.74 -7.93
N THR A 57 -20.76 1.84 -7.93
CA THR A 57 -20.58 2.95 -8.86
C THR A 57 -20.09 4.17 -8.11
N ASN A 58 -19.05 4.81 -8.63
CA ASN A 58 -18.63 6.11 -8.16
C ASN A 58 -19.45 7.19 -8.87
N ASP A 59 -20.35 7.86 -8.16
CA ASP A 59 -21.26 8.85 -8.75
C ASP A 59 -20.53 10.06 -9.37
N ALA A 60 -19.34 10.41 -8.86
CA ALA A 60 -18.58 11.55 -9.37
C ALA A 60 -17.86 11.23 -10.69
N THR A 61 -17.42 9.98 -10.89
CA THR A 61 -16.64 9.57 -12.07
C THR A 61 -17.37 8.63 -13.01
N ASN A 62 -18.55 8.13 -12.61
CA ASN A 62 -19.32 7.07 -13.30
C ASN A 62 -18.54 5.76 -13.52
N ILE A 63 -17.46 5.52 -12.76
CA ILE A 63 -16.70 4.27 -12.82
C ILE A 63 -17.42 3.23 -11.96
N SER A 64 -17.71 2.06 -12.53
CA SER A 64 -18.33 0.92 -11.84
C SER A 64 -17.34 -0.23 -11.61
N MET A 65 -17.38 -0.84 -10.44
CA MET A 65 -16.63 -2.05 -10.10
C MET A 65 -17.61 -3.16 -9.67
N THR A 66 -17.39 -4.38 -10.17
CA THR A 66 -18.23 -5.54 -9.82
C THR A 66 -17.45 -6.51 -8.93
N ALA A 67 -18.08 -6.98 -7.86
CA ALA A 67 -17.56 -7.97 -6.93
C ALA A 67 -18.62 -9.04 -6.63
N ARG A 68 -18.19 -10.13 -5.99
CA ARG A 68 -19.07 -11.19 -5.50
C ARG A 68 -18.91 -11.32 -4.00
N SER A 69 -20.02 -11.51 -3.27
CA SER A 69 -19.95 -11.88 -1.86
C SER A 69 -19.36 -13.28 -1.70
N ASP A 70 -18.60 -13.46 -0.64
CA ASP A 70 -18.10 -14.75 -0.16
C ASP A 70 -19.05 -15.32 0.90
N ASP A 71 -18.64 -16.43 1.51
CA ASP A 71 -19.40 -17.16 2.53
C ASP A 71 -18.92 -16.88 3.96
N HIS A 72 -17.93 -15.98 4.17
CA HIS A 72 -17.27 -15.74 5.47
C HIS A 72 -16.92 -14.28 5.75
#